data_AF-A0A7W2H5U4-F1
#
_entry.id   AF-A0A7W2H5U4-F1
#
_cell.length_a   1.000
_cell.length_b   1.000
_cell.length_c   1.000
_cell.angle_alpha   90.00
_cell.angle_beta   90.00
_cell.angle_gamma   90.00
#
_symmetry.space_group_name_H-M   'P 1'
#
loop_
_entity.id
_entity.type
_entity.pdbx_description
1 polymer ?
#
loop_
_entity_poly.entity_id
_entity_poly.type
_entity_poly.pdbx_seq_one_letter_code
_entity_poly.pdbx_strand_id
1 'polypeptide(L)'
;MNFSDFNAMVESNAANLRSSWRNYSLSSSALVAIIIFGGDHMDGKRPMMVFAILGVNLLLLLSTDSQMAQFQALRKDMPSELAESATGQDWSKAPLGAFRVIGAIMTIAITVTMLMAL
;
A
#
# COMPACT_ATOMS: atom_id res chain seq x y z
N MET A 1 -3.19 9.75 25.09
CA MET A 1 -2.18 8.71 24.77
C MET A 1 -0.81 9.23 25.19
N ASN A 2 0.02 8.43 25.84
CA ASN A 2 1.38 8.86 26.21
C ASN A 2 2.33 8.73 25.00
N PHE A 3 3.54 9.31 25.10
CA PHE A 3 4.51 9.32 23.99
C PHE A 3 5.01 7.91 23.59
N SER A 4 5.16 7.00 24.56
CA SER A 4 5.62 5.64 24.30
C SER A 4 4.60 4.84 23.48
N ASP A 5 3.34 4.87 23.90
CA ASP A 5 2.23 4.19 23.21
C ASP A 5 2.05 4.75 21.80
N PHE A 6 2.15 6.07 21.68
CA PHE A 6 2.09 6.76 20.39
C PHE A 6 3.18 6.27 19.42
N ASN A 7 4.43 6.26 19.86
CA ASN A 7 5.55 5.79 19.03
C ASN A 7 5.40 4.33 18.64
N ALA A 8 4.94 3.48 19.55
CA ALA A 8 4.68 2.08 19.26
C ALA A 8 3.60 1.91 18.17
N MET A 9 2.53 2.71 18.22
CA MET A 9 1.48 2.69 17.20
C MET A 9 1.98 3.20 15.84
N VAL A 10 2.76 4.28 15.81
CA VAL A 10 3.37 4.81 14.58
C VAL A 10 4.30 3.77 13.94
N GLU A 11 5.20 3.17 14.72
CA GLU A 11 6.13 2.17 14.22
C GLU A 11 5.41 0.91 13.75
N SER A 12 4.39 0.46 14.48
CA SER A 12 3.56 -0.68 14.08
C SER A 12 2.86 -0.42 12.74
N ASN A 13 2.23 0.74 12.57
CA ASN A 13 1.58 1.10 11.31
C ASN A 13 2.60 1.23 10.16
N ALA A 14 3.77 1.81 10.41
CA ALA A 14 4.86 1.90 9.43
C ALA A 14 5.43 0.53 9.04
N ALA A 15 5.56 -0.39 10.00
CA ALA A 15 5.96 -1.77 9.76
C ALA A 15 4.93 -2.52 8.91
N ASN A 16 3.64 -2.33 9.19
CA ASN A 16 2.55 -2.90 8.40
C ASN A 16 2.58 -2.39 6.95
N LEU A 17 2.73 -1.08 6.75
CA LEU A 17 2.86 -0.50 5.41
C LEU A 17 4.05 -1.11 4.66
N ARG A 18 5.24 -1.16 5.27
CA ARG A 18 6.43 -1.79 4.67
C ARG A 18 6.19 -3.26 4.30
N SER A 19 5.51 -4.01 5.19
CA SER A 19 5.17 -5.42 4.95
C SER A 19 4.23 -5.57 3.75
N SER A 20 3.19 -4.74 3.66
CA SER A 20 2.25 -4.74 2.51
C SER A 20 2.98 -4.49 1.20
N TRP A 21 3.88 -3.51 1.14
CA TRP A 21 4.66 -3.22 -0.07
C TRP A 21 5.65 -4.33 -0.44
N ARG A 22 6.31 -4.95 0.55
CA ARG A 22 7.19 -6.10 0.30
C ARG A 22 6.41 -7.28 -0.28
N ASN A 23 5.27 -7.62 0.33
CA ASN A 23 4.44 -8.73 -0.12
C ASN A 23 3.88 -8.46 -1.51
N TYR A 24 3.39 -7.23 -1.76
CA TYR A 24 2.93 -6.82 -3.08
C TYR A 24 4.05 -6.91 -4.12
N SER A 25 5.26 -6.41 -3.83
CA SER A 25 6.38 -6.47 -4.77
C SER A 25 6.68 -7.92 -5.19
N LEU A 26 6.68 -8.85 -4.24
CA LEU A 26 6.87 -10.28 -4.52
C LEU A 26 5.73 -10.85 -5.37
N SER A 27 4.47 -10.65 -4.95
CA SER A 27 3.30 -11.18 -5.65
C SER A 27 3.13 -10.58 -7.04
N SER A 28 3.31 -9.26 -7.18
CA SER A 28 3.26 -8.53 -8.45
C SER A 28 4.35 -9.01 -9.40
N SER A 29 5.57 -9.23 -8.90
CA SER A 29 6.66 -9.77 -9.74
C SER A 29 6.36 -11.17 -10.24
N ALA A 30 5.77 -12.03 -9.40
CA ALA A 30 5.33 -13.36 -9.80
C ALA A 30 4.22 -13.31 -10.86
N LEU A 31 3.24 -12.42 -10.69
CA LEU A 31 2.18 -12.23 -11.70
C LEU A 31 2.76 -11.79 -13.04
N VAL A 32 3.67 -10.81 -13.05
CA VAL A 32 4.34 -10.37 -14.28
C VAL A 32 5.14 -11.49 -14.91
N ALA A 33 5.88 -12.28 -14.13
CA ALA A 33 6.62 -13.43 -14.64
C ALA A 33 5.70 -14.47 -15.31
N ILE A 34 4.53 -14.75 -14.71
CA ILE A 34 3.56 -15.68 -15.30
C ILE A 34 2.96 -15.09 -16.59
N ILE A 35 2.63 -13.80 -16.62
CA ILE A 35 2.11 -13.14 -17.82
C ILE A 35 3.12 -13.25 -18.98
N ILE A 36 4.40 -12.97 -18.72
CA ILE A 36 5.45 -12.95 -19.75
C ILE A 36 5.87 -14.35 -20.18
N PHE A 37 6.05 -15.27 -19.22
CA PHE A 37 6.67 -16.58 -19.47
C PHE A 37 5.66 -17.75 -19.47
N GLY A 38 4.38 -17.50 -19.17
CA GLY A 38 3.37 -18.54 -19.05
C GLY A 38 3.04 -19.24 -20.36
N GLY A 39 3.08 -18.51 -21.48
CA GLY A 39 2.83 -19.05 -22.83
C GLY A 39 1.58 -19.94 -22.90
N ASP A 40 1.71 -21.08 -23.59
CA ASP A 40 0.63 -22.06 -23.80
C ASP A 40 0.15 -22.72 -22.49
N HIS A 41 0.94 -22.67 -21.40
CA HIS A 41 0.52 -23.23 -20.10
C HIS A 41 -0.62 -22.45 -19.45
N MET A 42 -0.97 -21.27 -19.99
CA MET A 42 -2.08 -20.42 -19.54
C MET A 42 -3.42 -20.80 -20.16
N ASP A 43 -3.47 -21.73 -21.12
CA ASP A 43 -4.72 -22.16 -21.73
C ASP A 43 -5.70 -22.70 -20.69
N GLY A 44 -6.91 -22.12 -20.67
CA GLY A 44 -7.94 -22.38 -19.66
C GLY A 44 -7.71 -21.75 -18.27
N LYS A 45 -6.52 -21.18 -17.99
CA LYS A 45 -6.17 -20.57 -16.69
C LYS A 45 -6.23 -19.03 -16.69
N ARG A 46 -6.39 -18.39 -17.85
CA ARG A 46 -6.52 -16.93 -17.99
C ARG A 46 -7.58 -16.31 -17.06
N PRO A 47 -8.77 -16.91 -16.85
CA PRO A 47 -9.72 -16.36 -15.89
C PRO A 47 -9.19 -16.35 -14.45
N MET A 48 -8.45 -17.37 -14.03
CA MET A 48 -7.82 -17.41 -12.70
C MET A 48 -6.74 -16.34 -12.56
N MET A 49 -5.98 -16.07 -13.62
CA MET A 49 -4.99 -15.00 -13.65
C MET A 49 -5.63 -13.61 -13.51
N VAL A 50 -6.79 -13.37 -14.11
CA VAL A 50 -7.56 -12.12 -13.91
C VAL A 50 -7.90 -11.95 -12.42
N PHE A 51 -8.43 -12.99 -11.76
CA PHE A 51 -8.72 -12.93 -10.33
C PHE A 51 -7.46 -12.70 -9.48
N ALA A 52 -6.34 -13.32 -9.84
CA ALA A 52 -5.08 -13.12 -9.13
C ALA A 52 -4.55 -11.69 -9.25
N ILE A 53 -4.58 -11.12 -10.46
CA ILE A 53 -4.21 -9.71 -10.72
C ILE A 53 -5.08 -8.77 -9.92
N LEU A 54 -6.41 -8.93 -10.00
CA LEU A 54 -7.35 -8.09 -9.26
C LEU A 54 -7.16 -8.23 -7.75
N GLY A 55 -7.02 -9.46 -7.25
CA GLY A 55 -6.87 -9.73 -5.81
C GLY A 55 -5.60 -9.11 -5.22
N VAL A 56 -4.45 -9.30 -5.86
CA VAL A 56 -3.16 -8.76 -5.39
C VAL A 56 -3.17 -7.23 -5.38
N ASN A 57 -3.65 -6.59 -6.45
CA ASN A 57 -3.68 -5.14 -6.55
C ASN A 57 -4.75 -4.52 -5.64
N LEU A 58 -5.93 -5.13 -5.53
CA LEU A 58 -6.97 -4.65 -4.62
C LEU A 58 -6.52 -4.74 -3.16
N LEU A 59 -5.83 -5.83 -2.77
CA LEU A 59 -5.31 -5.96 -1.42
C LEU A 59 -4.27 -4.89 -1.10
N LEU A 60 -3.37 -4.57 -2.03
CA LEU A 60 -2.43 -3.44 -1.86
C LEU A 60 -3.18 -2.13 -1.68
N LEU A 61 -4.18 -1.86 -2.53
CA LEU A 61 -4.95 -0.63 -2.51
C LEU A 61 -5.62 -0.43 -1.15
N LEU A 62 -6.37 -1.43 -0.68
CA LEU A 62 -7.09 -1.40 0.57
C LEU A 62 -6.15 -1.32 1.78
N SER A 63 -5.05 -2.08 1.75
CA SER A 63 -4.04 -2.02 2.80
C SER A 63 -3.48 -0.60 2.91
N THR A 64 -2.90 -0.08 1.82
CA THR A 64 -2.23 1.22 1.81
C THR A 64 -3.17 2.34 2.21
N ASP A 65 -4.42 2.31 1.75
CA ASP A 65 -5.45 3.27 2.13
C ASP A 65 -5.72 3.23 3.65
N SER A 66 -5.89 2.03 4.22
CA SER A 66 -6.11 1.85 5.65
C SER A 66 -4.94 2.35 6.50
N GLN A 67 -3.69 2.06 6.11
CA GLN A 67 -2.51 2.54 6.85
C GLN A 67 -2.36 4.06 6.75
N MET A 68 -2.70 4.65 5.60
CA MET A 68 -2.66 6.09 5.43
C MET A 68 -3.76 6.79 6.23
N ALA A 69 -4.95 6.21 6.33
CA ALA A 69 -6.01 6.67 7.23
C ALA A 69 -5.57 6.58 8.71
N GLN A 70 -4.86 5.51 9.10
CA GLN A 70 -4.29 5.39 10.45
C GLN A 70 -3.23 6.47 10.72
N PHE A 71 -2.34 6.78 9.77
CA PHE A 71 -1.40 7.90 9.94
C PHE A 71 -2.10 9.25 10.08
N GLN A 72 -3.22 9.46 9.39
CA GLN A 72 -4.02 10.68 9.55
C GLN A 72 -4.68 10.75 10.93
N ALA A 73 -5.15 9.63 11.48
CA ALA A 73 -5.68 9.56 12.84
C ALA A 73 -4.58 9.82 13.88
N LEU A 74 -3.45 9.12 13.78
CA LEU A 74 -2.29 9.31 14.66
C LEU A 74 -1.78 10.75 14.62
N ARG A 75 -1.78 11.41 13.47
CA ARG A 75 -1.43 12.84 13.40
C ARG A 75 -2.33 13.72 14.28
N LYS A 76 -3.63 13.42 14.39
CA LYS A 76 -4.57 14.16 15.24
C LYS A 76 -4.37 13.88 16.72
N ASP A 77 -3.93 12.67 17.04
CA ASP A 77 -3.68 12.21 18.41
C ASP A 77 -2.22 12.42 18.86
N MET A 78 -1.47 13.27 18.15
CA MET A 78 -0.06 13.53 18.42
C MET A 78 0.14 14.16 19.81
N PRO A 79 1.05 13.62 20.65
CA PRO A 79 1.38 14.23 21.94
C PRO A 79 1.97 15.63 21.77
N SER A 80 1.71 16.54 22.72
CA SER A 80 2.19 17.93 22.67
C SER A 80 3.71 18.04 22.53
N GLU A 81 4.45 17.17 23.24
CA GLU A 81 5.92 17.08 23.17
C GLU A 81 6.42 16.88 21.73
N LEU A 82 5.73 16.06 20.93
CA LEU A 82 6.09 15.84 19.53
C LEU A 82 5.52 16.93 18.62
N ALA A 83 4.31 17.42 18.90
CA ALA A 83 3.65 18.46 18.11
C ALA A 83 4.45 19.77 18.08
N GLU A 84 5.13 20.11 19.18
CA GLU A 84 5.99 21.29 19.29
C GLU A 84 7.38 21.10 18.66
N SER A 85 7.78 19.85 18.41
CA SER A 85 9.06 19.55 17.77
C SER A 85 9.05 19.83 16.26
N ALA A 86 10.23 20.06 15.68
CA ALA A 86 10.38 20.20 14.23
C ALA A 86 9.81 18.99 13.46
N THR A 87 10.04 17.77 13.96
CA THR A 87 9.55 16.53 13.35
C THR A 87 8.02 16.46 13.32
N GLY A 88 7.35 16.85 14.41
CA GLY A 88 5.88 16.88 14.46
C GLY A 88 5.29 17.95 13.56
N GLN A 89 5.92 19.13 13.49
CA GLN A 89 5.52 20.19 12.57
C GLN A 89 5.66 19.76 11.10
N ASP A 90 6.74 19.09 10.72
CA ASP A 90 6.90 18.58 9.37
C ASP A 90 5.92 17.45 9.06
N TRP A 91 5.72 16.53 10.01
CA TRP A 91 4.73 15.48 9.83
C TRP A 91 3.32 16.06 9.68
N SER A 92 2.96 17.15 10.37
CA SER A 92 1.65 17.80 10.20
C SER A 92 1.36 18.25 8.76
N LYS A 93 2.42 18.65 8.03
CA LYS A 93 2.37 19.11 6.63
C LYS A 93 2.40 17.97 5.62
N ALA A 94 2.76 16.75 6.01
CA ALA A 94 2.93 15.67 5.05
C ALA A 94 1.60 15.37 4.30
N PRO A 95 1.63 15.28 2.96
CA PRO A 95 0.42 15.22 2.13
C PRO A 95 -0.16 13.80 2.06
N LEU A 96 -0.55 13.24 3.21
CA LEU A 96 -1.06 11.85 3.30
C LEU A 96 -2.27 11.61 2.40
N GLY A 97 -3.15 12.60 2.24
CA GLY A 97 -4.28 12.51 1.31
C GLY A 97 -3.84 12.38 -0.15
N ALA A 98 -2.82 13.13 -0.58
CA ALA A 98 -2.29 13.02 -1.93
C ALA A 98 -1.64 11.66 -2.17
N PHE A 99 -0.92 11.10 -1.18
CA PHE A 99 -0.36 9.76 -1.27
C PHE A 99 -1.44 8.67 -1.44
N ARG A 100 -2.62 8.82 -0.81
CA ARG A 100 -3.76 7.90 -1.04
C ARG A 100 -4.21 7.94 -2.50
N VAL A 101 -4.40 9.14 -3.04
CA VAL A 101 -4.87 9.32 -4.42
C VAL A 101 -3.84 8.80 -5.44
N ILE A 102 -2.58 9.19 -5.30
CA ILE A 102 -1.51 8.75 -6.19
C ILE A 102 -1.34 7.24 -6.11
N GLY A 103 -1.34 6.67 -4.91
CA GLY A 103 -1.27 5.22 -4.71
C GLY A 103 -2.44 4.48 -5.37
N ALA A 104 -3.64 5.04 -5.28
CA ALA A 104 -4.82 4.48 -5.95
C ALA A 104 -4.70 4.51 -7.48
N ILE A 105 -4.35 5.67 -8.04
CA ILE A 105 -4.18 5.85 -9.49
C ILE A 105 -3.13 4.88 -10.03
N MET A 106 -1.97 4.78 -9.37
CA MET A 106 -0.88 3.90 -9.79
C MET A 106 -1.28 2.44 -9.72
N THR A 107 -1.94 2.01 -8.64
CA THR A 107 -2.42 0.62 -8.51
C THR A 107 -3.43 0.26 -9.60
N ILE A 108 -4.36 1.16 -9.92
CA ILE A 108 -5.32 0.98 -11.02
C ILE A 108 -4.60 0.86 -12.36
N ALA A 109 -3.65 1.76 -12.64
CA ALA A 109 -2.89 1.75 -13.89
C ALA A 109 -2.08 0.45 -14.06
N ILE A 110 -1.44 -0.04 -12.99
CA ILE A 110 -0.72 -1.32 -12.99
C ILE A 110 -1.68 -2.48 -13.23
N THR A 111 -2.83 -2.50 -12.57
CA THR A 111 -3.87 -3.53 -12.76
C THR A 111 -4.30 -3.60 -14.22
N VAL A 112 -4.66 -2.46 -14.82
CA VAL A 112 -5.07 -2.40 -16.23
C VAL A 112 -3.93 -2.87 -17.15
N THR A 113 -2.70 -2.44 -16.88
CA THR A 113 -1.53 -2.85 -17.66
C THR A 113 -1.33 -4.37 -17.62
N MET A 114 -1.43 -4.99 -16.45
CA MET A 114 -1.33 -6.44 -16.31
C MET A 114 -2.47 -7.17 -17.04
N LEU A 115 -3.70 -6.65 -16.97
CA LEU A 115 -4.85 -7.24 -17.67
C LEU A 115 -4.74 -7.12 -19.19
N MET A 116 -4.16 -6.03 -19.70
CA MET A 116 -3.91 -5.86 -21.14
C MET A 116 -2.78 -6.77 -21.65
N ALA A 117 -1.80 -7.07 -20.79
CA ALA A 117 -0.69 -7.93 -21.12
C ALA A 117 -1.01 -9.43 -20.98
N LEU A 118 -1.98 -9.79 -20.14
CA LEU A 118 -2.41 -11.16 -19.89
C LEU A 118 -3.09 -11.76 -21.12
#